data_AF-A0A6L7ZWC9-F1
#
_entry.id   AF-A0A6L7ZWC9-F1
#
_cell.length_a   1.000
_cell.length_b   1.000
_cell.length_c   1.000
_cell.angle_alpha   90.00
_cell.angle_beta   90.00
_cell.angle_gamma   90.00
#
_symmetry.space_group_name_H-M   'P 1'
#
loop_
_entity.id
_entity.type
_entity.pdbx_description
1 polymer ?
#
loop_
_entity_poly.entity_id
_entity_poly.type
_entity_poly.pdbx_seq_one_letter_code
_entity_poly.pdbx_strand_id
1 'polypeptide(L)'
;MKRTYNGACHCGKVRFEVTADIDHVRVCDCSICRVRGALIHRMPAEAVKIHTPLSELTLYQWGSYTGRDYFCPVCGILPFRRTSMPT
;
A
#
# COMPACT_ATOMS: atom_id res chain seq x y z
N MET A 1 -3.85 -13.13 16.05
CA MET A 1 -2.44 -13.53 16.28
C MET A 1 -1.57 -12.95 15.18
N LYS A 2 -0.49 -12.23 15.54
CA LYS A 2 0.45 -11.67 14.55
C LYS A 2 1.09 -12.76 13.69
N ARG A 3 1.10 -12.53 12.37
CA ARG A 3 1.72 -13.41 11.37
C ARG A 3 2.46 -12.56 10.34
N THR A 4 3.48 -13.15 9.74
CA THR A 4 4.23 -12.56 8.64
C THR A 4 3.67 -13.05 7.32
N TYR A 5 3.31 -12.12 6.43
CA TYR A 5 2.74 -12.38 5.12
C TYR A 5 3.68 -11.86 4.04
N ASN A 6 3.96 -12.70 3.05
CA ASN A 6 4.69 -12.32 1.84
C ASN A 6 3.70 -11.84 0.78
N GLY A 7 3.93 -10.66 0.23
CA GLY A 7 3.10 -10.04 -0.79
C GLY A 7 3.90 -9.67 -2.03
N ALA A 8 3.22 -9.70 -3.18
CA ALA A 8 3.77 -9.22 -4.43
C ALA A 8 2.68 -8.58 -5.29
N CYS A 9 3.07 -7.69 -6.22
CA CYS A 9 2.17 -7.29 -7.30
C CYS A 9 1.95 -8.44 -8.29
N HIS A 10 0.98 -8.29 -9.20
CA HIS A 10 0.61 -9.33 -10.17
C HIS A 10 1.81 -9.87 -10.97
N CYS A 11 2.70 -9.01 -11.45
CA CYS A 11 3.87 -9.43 -12.22
C CYS A 11 5.09 -9.83 -11.37
N GLY A 12 4.99 -9.79 -10.03
CA GLY A 12 6.07 -10.17 -9.12
C GLY A 12 7.21 -9.15 -8.96
N LYS A 13 7.25 -8.06 -9.76
CA LYS A 13 8.32 -7.05 -9.67
C LYS A 13 8.36 -6.35 -8.30
N VAL A 14 7.20 -5.99 -7.78
CA VAL A 14 7.08 -5.37 -6.46
C VAL A 14 6.87 -6.45 -5.43
N ARG A 15 7.76 -6.55 -4.44
CA ARG A 15 7.69 -7.53 -3.35
C ARG A 15 7.78 -6.84 -1.99
N PHE A 16 7.02 -7.33 -1.03
CA PHE A 16 6.99 -6.80 0.32
C PHE A 16 6.60 -7.89 1.32
N GLU A 17 6.91 -7.64 2.57
CA GLU A 17 6.52 -8.46 3.70
C GLU A 17 5.78 -7.58 4.71
N VAL A 18 4.71 -8.10 5.31
CA VAL A 18 3.98 -7.44 6.39
C VAL A 18 3.84 -8.36 7.58
N THR A 19 4.14 -7.86 8.78
CA THR A 19 3.91 -8.58 10.03
C THR A 19 2.75 -7.96 10.78
N ALA A 20 1.57 -8.57 10.70
CA ALA A 20 0.34 -8.00 11.22
C ALA A 20 -0.59 -9.06 11.80
N ASP A 21 -1.47 -8.61 12.68
CA ASP A 21 -2.69 -9.35 13.03
C ASP A 21 -3.83 -8.72 12.23
N ILE A 22 -4.19 -9.33 11.09
CA ILE A 22 -5.20 -8.77 10.18
C ILE A 22 -6.58 -9.17 10.72
N ASP A 23 -7.10 -8.37 11.64
CA ASP A 23 -8.39 -8.54 12.31
C ASP A 23 -9.55 -7.86 11.57
N HIS A 24 -9.25 -6.78 10.83
CA HIS A 24 -10.21 -6.01 10.06
C HIS A 24 -9.59 -5.44 8.77
N VAL A 25 -10.46 -5.06 7.84
CA VAL A 25 -10.09 -4.29 6.65
C VAL A 25 -11.02 -3.09 6.51
N ARG A 26 -10.58 -2.06 5.79
CA ARG A 26 -11.34 -0.84 5.55
C ARG A 26 -11.59 -0.66 4.06
N VAL A 27 -12.83 -0.29 3.75
CA VAL A 27 -13.20 0.29 2.46
C VAL A 27 -13.26 1.79 2.66
N CYS A 28 -12.44 2.54 1.92
CA CYS A 28 -12.49 4.00 1.95
C CYS A 28 -13.32 4.50 0.78
N ASP A 29 -14.18 5.48 1.05
CA ASP A 29 -15.18 6.03 0.15
C ASP A 29 -14.75 7.35 -0.53
N CYS A 30 -13.53 7.85 -0.24
CA CYS A 30 -13.03 9.03 -0.93
C CYS A 30 -12.91 8.78 -2.44
N SER A 31 -12.97 9.85 -3.23
CA SER A 31 -13.07 9.78 -4.71
C SER A 31 -12.07 8.81 -5.34
N ILE A 32 -10.82 8.81 -4.88
CA ILE A 32 -9.79 7.91 -5.42
C ILE A 32 -9.90 6.46 -4.92
N CYS A 33 -10.25 6.26 -3.64
CA CYS A 33 -10.34 4.91 -3.07
C CYS A 33 -11.56 4.17 -3.60
N ARG A 34 -12.67 4.90 -3.84
CA ARG A 34 -13.86 4.36 -4.48
C ARG A 34 -13.56 3.79 -5.86
N VAL A 35 -12.74 4.48 -6.67
CA VAL A 35 -12.33 4.00 -8.00
C VAL A 35 -11.38 2.81 -7.90
N ARG A 36 -10.47 2.79 -6.90
CA ARG A 36 -9.53 1.68 -6.69
C ARG A 36 -10.20 0.38 -6.23
N GLY A 37 -11.27 0.48 -5.44
CA GLY A 37 -12.03 -0.69 -4.97
C GLY A 37 -11.24 -1.64 -4.05
N ALA A 38 -10.14 -1.19 -3.45
CA ALA A 38 -9.27 -2.04 -2.64
C ALA A 38 -9.73 -2.14 -1.17
N LEU A 39 -9.57 -3.31 -0.57
CA LEU A 39 -9.65 -3.53 0.88
C LEU A 39 -8.29 -3.17 1.50
N ILE A 40 -8.27 -2.28 2.49
CA ILE A 40 -7.03 -1.77 3.08
C ILE A 40 -6.97 -2.11 4.57
N HIS A 41 -5.88 -2.76 4.99
CA HIS A 41 -5.51 -2.87 6.39
C HIS A 41 -4.41 -1.85 6.70
N ARG A 42 -4.58 -1.06 7.77
CA ARG A 42 -3.57 -0.08 8.22
C ARG A 42 -2.70 -0.70 9.29
N MET A 43 -1.40 -0.47 9.20
CA MET A 43 -0.42 -0.95 10.16
C MET A 43 0.72 0.05 10.32
N PRO A 44 1.51 -0.03 11.41
CA PRO A 44 2.69 0.80 11.60
C PRO A 44 3.74 0.59 10.50
N ALA A 45 4.58 1.59 10.24
CA ALA A 45 5.57 1.52 9.17
C ALA A 45 6.62 0.44 9.41
N GLU A 46 6.99 0.22 10.67
CA GLU A 46 7.92 -0.81 11.14
C GLU A 46 7.39 -2.24 10.94
N ALA A 47 6.09 -2.41 10.75
CA ALA A 47 5.47 -3.70 10.45
C ALA A 47 5.54 -4.07 8.97
N VAL A 48 6.07 -3.19 8.11
CA VAL A 48 6.14 -3.36 6.66
C VAL A 48 7.59 -3.30 6.19
N LYS A 49 8.02 -4.34 5.47
CA LYS A 49 9.30 -4.38 4.79
C LYS A 49 9.07 -4.42 3.29
N ILE A 50 9.41 -3.33 2.59
CA ILE A 50 9.35 -3.29 1.13
C ILE A 50 10.71 -3.75 0.59
N HIS A 51 10.72 -4.82 -0.21
CA HIS A 51 11.95 -5.35 -0.80
C HIS A 51 12.33 -4.62 -2.10
N THR A 52 11.36 -4.02 -2.77
CA THR A 52 11.58 -3.25 -3.99
C THR A 52 11.90 -1.79 -3.66
N PRO A 53 13.02 -1.22 -4.15
CA PRO A 53 13.37 0.18 -3.91
C PRO A 53 12.24 1.13 -4.34
N LEU A 54 11.89 2.13 -3.53
CA LEU A 54 10.80 3.06 -3.83
C LEU A 54 10.97 3.80 -5.16
N SER A 55 12.22 4.02 -5.60
CA SER A 55 12.56 4.63 -6.89
C SER A 55 12.17 3.76 -8.09
N GLU A 56 11.90 2.47 -7.89
CA GLU A 56 11.41 1.55 -8.93
C GLU A 56 9.88 1.44 -8.98
N LEU A 57 9.16 2.21 -8.14
CA LEU A 57 7.71 2.29 -8.16
C LEU A 57 7.24 3.62 -8.74
N THR A 58 6.07 3.60 -9.39
CA THR A 58 5.40 4.83 -9.82
C THR A 58 4.74 5.48 -8.61
N LEU A 59 5.15 6.69 -8.26
CA LEU A 59 4.53 7.48 -7.20
C LEU A 59 3.37 8.30 -7.76
N TYR A 60 2.22 8.20 -7.10
CA TYR A 60 1.08 9.07 -7.31
C TYR A 60 0.75 9.84 -6.02
N GLN A 61 0.60 11.15 -6.15
CA GLN A 61 0.21 12.07 -5.08
C GLN A 61 -0.89 13.00 -5.61
N TRP A 62 -1.83 13.36 -4.75
CA TRP A 62 -2.94 14.26 -5.10
C TRP A 62 -3.42 15.01 -3.85
N GLY A 63 -4.28 16.01 -4.05
CA GLY A 63 -4.83 16.81 -2.95
C GLY A 63 -3.74 17.60 -2.22
N SER A 64 -3.56 17.35 -0.92
CA SER A 64 -2.51 17.97 -0.11
C SER A 64 -1.08 17.48 -0.41
N TYR A 65 -0.92 16.50 -1.30
CA TYR A 65 0.36 15.85 -1.62
C TYR A 65 1.05 15.18 -0.43
N THR A 66 0.38 15.02 0.71
CA THR A 66 0.98 14.38 1.90
C THR A 66 0.87 12.85 1.86
N GLY A 67 -0.20 12.32 1.26
CA GLY A 67 -0.34 10.89 0.98
C GLY A 67 0.46 10.47 -0.25
N ARG A 68 1.09 9.29 -0.19
CA ARG A 68 1.91 8.73 -1.27
C ARG A 68 1.42 7.32 -1.62
N ASP A 69 0.92 7.16 -2.84
CA ASP A 69 0.46 5.87 -3.35
C ASP A 69 1.51 5.33 -4.34
N TYR A 70 2.00 4.11 -4.11
CA TYR A 70 3.07 3.53 -4.91
C TYR A 70 2.54 2.40 -5.78
N PHE A 71 2.73 2.48 -7.09
CA PHE A 71 2.21 1.50 -8.05
C PHE A 71 3.34 0.72 -8.69
N CYS A 72 3.06 -0.52 -9.07
CA CYS A 72 3.95 -1.26 -9.96
C CYS A 72 3.94 -0.60 -11.35
N PRO A 73 5.10 -0.17 -11.89
CA PRO A 73 5.16 0.47 -13.20
C PRO A 73 4.88 -0.50 -14.36
N VAL A 74 4.83 -1.82 -14.09
CA VAL A 74 4.62 -2.86 -15.10
C VAL A 74 3.17 -3.33 -15.16
N CYS A 75 2.54 -3.64 -14.02
CA CYS A 75 1.19 -4.20 -13.98
C CYS A 75 0.14 -3.27 -13.35
N GLY A 76 0.51 -2.06 -12.91
CA GLY A 76 -0.43 -1.07 -12.38
C GLY A 76 -1.04 -1.39 -11.01
N ILE A 77 -0.67 -2.51 -10.37
CA ILE A 77 -1.15 -2.85 -9.03
C ILE A 77 -0.60 -1.87 -7.99
N LEU A 78 -1.48 -1.40 -7.09
CA LEU A 78 -1.17 -0.65 -5.87
C LEU A 78 -0.93 -1.64 -4.71
N PRO A 79 0.33 -1.98 -4.36
CA PRO A 79 0.60 -2.93 -3.29
C PRO A 79 0.48 -2.28 -1.91
N PHE A 80 0.85 -1.01 -1.76
CA PHE A 80 0.78 -0.27 -0.50
C PHE A 80 0.68 1.23 -0.73
N ARG A 81 0.29 1.93 0.33
CA ARG A 81 0.31 3.40 0.39
C ARG A 81 0.89 3.89 1.70
N ARG A 82 1.55 5.05 1.67
CA ARG A 82 1.84 5.83 2.87
C ARG A 82 0.73 6.86 3.04
N THR A 83 -0.07 6.71 4.08
CA THR A 83 -1.15 7.67 4.37
C THR A 83 -0.56 9.01 4.77
N SER A 84 -1.29 10.09 4.50
CA SER A 84 -1.00 11.39 5.11
C SER A 84 -1.01 11.23 6.63
N MET A 85 -0.04 11.84 7.33
CA MET A 85 -0.19 12.00 8.78
C MET A 85 -1.46 12.80 9.05
N PRO A 86 -2.22 12.50 10.11
CA PRO A 86 -3.30 13.37 10.54
C PRO A 86 -2.70 14.75 10.81
N THR A 87 -3.25 15.78 10.17
CA THR A 87 -3.08 17.17 10.62
C THR A 87 -3.79 17.37 11.94
#